data_AF-A0A658KBB0-F1
#
_entry.id   AF-A0A658KBB0-F1
#
_cell.length_a   1.000
_cell.length_b   1.000
_cell.length_c   1.000
_cell.angle_alpha   90.00
_cell.angle_beta   90.00
_cell.angle_gamma   90.00
#
_symmetry.space_group_name_H-M   'P 1'
#
loop_
_entity.id
_entity.type
_entity.pdbx_description
1 polymer ?
#
loop_
_entity_poly.entity_id
_entity_poly.type
_entity_poly.pdbx_seq_one_letter_code
_entity_poly.pdbx_strand_id
1 'polypeptide(L)'
;FSVSLEGKEVVYPGPEAFIAYKVTNSELVKKGISTSTVFAGNMDGAFSQLFSGKAQAMGANSQLVSGYTEREGKSFRVLWSSASFNDLALMASPRVSKKERDAVANAFFNMQNDPDGSRVLREATELVHAPAPITFIPATEADYTSYRDFYNSLPANLKETL
;
A
#
# COMPACT_ATOMS: atom_id res chain seq x y z
N PHE A 1 -19.54 10.76 -5.67
CA PHE A 1 -19.32 9.73 -6.71
C PHE A 1 -20.46 9.82 -7.72
N SER A 2 -20.20 9.83 -9.04
CA SER A 2 -21.27 9.75 -10.06
C SER A 2 -21.77 8.32 -10.30
N VAL A 3 -21.11 7.32 -9.70
CA VAL A 3 -21.52 5.91 -9.69
C VAL A 3 -21.73 5.49 -8.23
N SER A 4 -22.90 4.93 -7.93
CA SER A 4 -23.20 4.36 -6.62
C SER A 4 -22.57 2.98 -6.49
N LEU A 5 -21.85 2.73 -5.39
CA LEU A 5 -21.32 1.40 -5.03
C LEU A 5 -22.25 0.66 -4.05
N GLU A 6 -23.41 1.22 -3.71
CA GLU A 6 -24.34 0.62 -2.77
C GLU A 6 -24.76 -0.78 -3.21
N GLY A 7 -24.57 -1.76 -2.32
CA GLY A 7 -24.85 -3.17 -2.55
C GLY A 7 -23.99 -3.85 -3.62
N LYS A 8 -22.89 -3.21 -4.07
CA LYS A 8 -21.99 -3.76 -5.09
C LYS A 8 -20.82 -4.51 -4.48
N GLU A 9 -20.21 -5.39 -5.27
CA GLU A 9 -18.98 -6.07 -4.90
C GLU A 9 -17.78 -5.14 -5.11
N VAL A 10 -16.98 -4.99 -4.05
CA VAL A 10 -15.68 -4.32 -4.09
C VAL A 10 -14.62 -5.36 -3.77
N VAL A 11 -13.69 -5.56 -4.72
CA VAL A 11 -12.62 -6.55 -4.58
C VAL A 11 -11.35 -5.93 -4.02
N TYR A 12 -10.66 -6.69 -3.19
CA TYR A 12 -9.40 -6.33 -2.56
C TYR A 12 -8.40 -7.48 -2.67
N PRO A 13 -7.08 -7.22 -2.54
CA PRO A 13 -6.07 -8.27 -2.54
C PRO A 13 -6.24 -9.24 -1.36
N GLY A 14 -6.43 -8.70 -0.15
CA GLY A 14 -6.51 -9.46 1.08
C GLY A 14 -6.83 -8.56 2.28
N PRO A 15 -7.22 -9.15 3.44
CA PRO A 15 -7.58 -8.41 4.64
C PRO A 15 -6.40 -7.63 5.27
N GLU A 16 -5.17 -8.06 5.02
CA GLU A 16 -3.93 -7.40 5.46
C GLU A 16 -3.52 -6.20 4.61
N ALA A 17 -4.13 -6.01 3.44
CA ALA A 17 -3.74 -4.95 2.51
C ALA A 17 -4.09 -3.55 3.07
N PHE A 18 -3.13 -2.88 3.68
CA PHE A 18 -3.35 -1.58 4.33
C PHE A 18 -3.94 -0.54 3.37
N ILE A 19 -3.22 -0.20 2.29
CA ILE A 19 -3.66 0.81 1.32
C ILE A 19 -4.89 0.34 0.56
N ALA A 20 -4.83 -0.87 0.02
CA ALA A 20 -5.85 -1.35 -0.91
C ALA A 20 -7.14 -1.78 -0.21
N TYR A 21 -7.13 -2.22 1.04
CA TYR A 21 -8.34 -2.61 1.76
C TYR A 21 -8.64 -1.66 2.91
N LYS A 22 -7.77 -1.59 3.92
CA LYS A 22 -8.07 -0.86 5.16
C LYS A 22 -8.41 0.61 4.92
N VAL A 23 -7.60 1.29 4.10
CA VAL A 23 -7.80 2.71 3.77
C VAL A 23 -9.06 2.92 2.93
N THR A 24 -9.19 2.25 1.79
CA THR A 24 -10.31 2.47 0.86
C THR A 24 -11.65 1.99 1.41
N ASN A 25 -11.67 0.85 2.12
CA ASN A 25 -12.89 0.34 2.73
C ASN A 25 -13.37 1.25 3.86
N SER A 26 -12.44 1.83 4.66
CA SER A 26 -12.82 2.78 5.70
C SER A 26 -13.54 4.01 5.12
N GLU A 27 -13.18 4.45 3.90
CA GLU A 27 -13.82 5.58 3.25
C GLU A 27 -15.26 5.27 2.83
N LEU A 28 -15.50 4.05 2.34
CA LEU A 28 -16.86 3.59 2.04
C LEU A 28 -17.72 3.57 3.30
N VAL A 29 -17.18 3.01 4.40
CA VAL A 29 -17.87 2.96 5.70
C VAL A 29 -18.14 4.37 6.25
N LYS A 30 -17.16 5.28 6.19
CA LYS A 30 -17.33 6.69 6.62
C LYS A 30 -18.44 7.41 5.85
N LYS A 31 -18.66 7.04 4.59
CA LYS A 31 -19.72 7.60 3.74
C LYS A 31 -21.05 6.88 3.87
N GLY A 32 -21.14 5.85 4.72
CA GLY A 32 -22.32 5.03 4.88
C GLY A 32 -22.69 4.25 3.62
N ILE A 33 -21.69 3.94 2.77
CA ILE A 33 -21.91 3.15 1.55
C ILE A 33 -21.71 1.68 1.91
N SER A 34 -22.77 0.89 1.80
CA SER A 34 -22.71 -0.54 2.08
C SER A 34 -22.25 -1.31 0.84
N THR A 35 -21.23 -2.15 0.98
CA THR A 35 -20.67 -2.96 -0.12
C THR A 35 -20.42 -4.39 0.32
N SER A 36 -20.42 -5.32 -0.64
CA SER A 36 -19.92 -6.68 -0.41
C SER A 36 -18.42 -6.74 -0.64
N THR A 37 -17.67 -7.19 0.38
CA THR A 37 -16.20 -7.32 0.32
C THR A 37 -15.81 -8.66 -0.28
N VAL A 38 -14.95 -8.64 -1.30
CA VAL A 38 -14.37 -9.85 -1.91
C VAL A 38 -12.84 -9.81 -1.80
N PHE A 39 -12.22 -10.90 -1.37
CA PHE A 39 -10.75 -11.02 -1.37
C PHE A 39 -10.28 -11.92 -2.50
N ALA A 40 -9.33 -11.43 -3.29
CA ALA A 40 -8.81 -12.11 -4.47
C ALA A 40 -7.47 -12.84 -4.25
N GLY A 41 -6.90 -12.76 -3.05
CA GLY A 41 -5.63 -13.37 -2.65
C GLY A 41 -4.40 -12.52 -2.98
N ASN A 42 -4.42 -11.72 -4.04
CA ASN A 42 -3.37 -10.75 -4.38
C ASN A 42 -3.89 -9.63 -5.31
N MET A 43 -3.02 -8.68 -5.66
CA MET A 43 -3.39 -7.52 -6.49
C MET A 43 -3.79 -7.91 -7.91
N ASP A 44 -3.04 -8.81 -8.57
CA ASP A 44 -3.35 -9.25 -9.94
C ASP A 44 -4.68 -10.00 -10.04
N GLY A 45 -5.01 -10.78 -9.00
CA GLY A 45 -6.31 -11.41 -8.83
C GLY A 45 -7.43 -10.38 -8.69
N ALA A 46 -7.20 -9.29 -7.94
CA ALA A 46 -8.15 -8.21 -7.80
C ALA A 46 -8.36 -7.45 -9.13
N PHE A 47 -7.28 -7.17 -9.89
CA PHE A 47 -7.37 -6.62 -11.24
C PHE A 47 -8.18 -7.54 -12.17
N SER A 48 -7.91 -8.84 -12.14
CA SER A 48 -8.62 -9.82 -12.97
C SER A 48 -10.13 -9.86 -12.67
N GLN A 49 -10.52 -9.76 -11.39
CA GLN A 49 -11.93 -9.71 -11.00
C GLN A 49 -12.62 -8.40 -11.40
N LEU A 50 -11.91 -7.26 -11.35
CA LEU A 50 -12.44 -5.99 -11.86
C LEU A 50 -12.66 -6.05 -13.39
N PHE A 51 -11.65 -6.47 -14.16
CA PHE A 51 -11.72 -6.43 -15.62
C PHE A 51 -12.63 -7.51 -16.23
N SER A 52 -12.87 -8.61 -15.52
CA SER A 52 -13.89 -9.59 -15.90
C SER A 52 -15.32 -9.13 -15.59
N GLY A 53 -15.49 -8.02 -14.86
CA GLY A 53 -16.79 -7.50 -14.43
C GLY A 53 -17.40 -8.25 -13.24
N LYS A 54 -16.67 -9.19 -12.63
CA LYS A 54 -17.11 -9.90 -11.43
C LYS A 54 -17.32 -8.92 -10.27
N ALA A 55 -16.34 -8.05 -10.02
CA ALA A 55 -16.45 -6.94 -9.07
C ALA A 55 -16.67 -5.60 -9.79
N GLN A 56 -17.42 -4.68 -9.19
CA GLN A 56 -17.75 -3.39 -9.79
C GLN A 56 -16.71 -2.30 -9.48
N ALA A 57 -15.97 -2.47 -8.39
CA ALA A 57 -14.84 -1.63 -8.04
C ALA A 57 -13.79 -2.46 -7.31
N MET A 58 -12.62 -1.86 -7.12
CA MET A 58 -11.56 -2.44 -6.28
C MET A 58 -10.90 -1.35 -5.46
N GLY A 59 -10.31 -1.73 -4.33
CA GLY A 59 -9.28 -0.92 -3.70
C GLY A 59 -7.88 -1.34 -4.22
N ALA A 60 -7.00 -0.36 -4.41
CA ALA A 60 -5.72 -0.58 -5.09
C ALA A 60 -4.62 0.35 -4.58
N ASN A 61 -3.36 -0.07 -4.76
CA ASN A 61 -2.19 0.82 -4.68
C ASN A 61 -1.99 1.52 -6.04
N SER A 62 -1.82 2.85 -6.03
CA SER A 62 -1.71 3.65 -7.25
C SER A 62 -0.50 3.30 -8.12
N GLN A 63 0.64 2.95 -7.52
CA GLN A 63 1.82 2.53 -8.27
C GLN A 63 1.59 1.20 -8.99
N LEU A 64 0.89 0.26 -8.35
CA LEU A 64 0.53 -1.02 -8.97
C LEU A 64 -0.49 -0.84 -10.09
N VAL A 65 -1.42 0.12 -9.95
CA VAL A 65 -2.35 0.50 -11.02
C VAL A 65 -1.62 1.08 -12.23
N SER A 66 -0.66 1.99 -12.01
CA SER A 66 0.17 2.55 -13.08
C SER A 66 0.97 1.45 -13.78
N GLY A 67 1.67 0.61 -13.02
CA GLY A 67 2.45 -0.50 -13.58
C GLY A 67 1.57 -1.50 -14.34
N TYR A 68 0.35 -1.79 -13.87
CA TYR A 68 -0.58 -2.65 -14.62
C TYR A 68 -1.07 -1.99 -15.91
N THR A 69 -1.35 -0.68 -15.89
CA THR A 69 -1.76 0.09 -17.07
C THR A 69 -0.67 0.07 -18.13
N GLU A 70 0.59 0.26 -17.73
CA GLU A 70 1.75 0.24 -18.63
C GLU A 70 1.97 -1.15 -19.25
N ARG A 71 1.85 -2.22 -18.46
CA ARG A 71 2.06 -3.60 -18.95
C ARG A 71 0.93 -4.12 -19.82
N GLU A 72 -0.32 -3.86 -19.44
CA GLU A 72 -1.50 -4.52 -20.02
C GLU A 72 -2.35 -3.60 -20.92
N GLY A 73 -2.03 -2.30 -20.99
CA GLY A 73 -2.80 -1.32 -21.75
C GLY A 73 -4.23 -1.11 -21.25
N LYS A 74 -4.55 -1.59 -20.04
CA LYS A 74 -5.87 -1.48 -19.44
C LYS A 74 -6.02 -0.14 -18.71
N SER A 75 -7.15 0.52 -18.91
CA SER A 75 -7.45 1.80 -18.25
C SER A 75 -8.34 1.62 -17.03
N PHE A 76 -8.06 2.39 -15.98
CA PHE A 76 -8.86 2.46 -14.77
C PHE A 76 -9.57 3.80 -14.66
N ARG A 77 -10.78 3.79 -14.09
CA ARG A 77 -11.46 5.03 -13.66
C ARG A 77 -11.30 5.17 -12.15
N VAL A 78 -10.54 6.17 -11.71
CA VAL A 78 -10.38 6.47 -10.29
C VAL A 78 -11.69 7.02 -9.72
N LEU A 79 -12.23 6.35 -8.70
CA LEU A 79 -13.45 6.79 -8.01
C LEU A 79 -13.12 7.74 -6.86
N TRP A 80 -12.00 7.50 -6.19
CA TRP A 80 -11.51 8.24 -5.04
C TRP A 80 -10.01 7.94 -4.82
N SER A 81 -9.32 8.85 -4.16
CA SER A 81 -7.93 8.68 -3.75
C SER A 81 -7.76 9.17 -2.32
N SER A 82 -6.96 8.45 -1.53
CA SER A 82 -6.56 8.89 -0.19
C SER A 82 -5.47 9.95 -0.25
N ALA A 83 -5.05 10.45 0.92
CA ALA A 83 -3.73 11.05 1.07
C ALA A 83 -2.63 10.04 0.69
N SER A 84 -1.42 10.54 0.43
CA SER A 84 -0.25 9.70 0.20
C SER A 84 0.22 9.05 1.50
N PHE A 85 0.67 7.81 1.39
CA PHE A 85 1.34 7.09 2.45
C PHE A 85 2.75 6.76 1.97
N ASN A 86 3.72 6.89 2.88
CA ASN A 86 5.08 6.42 2.59
C ASN A 86 5.07 4.91 2.39
N ASP A 87 5.99 4.43 1.58
CA ASP A 87 6.03 3.02 1.20
C ASP A 87 6.68 2.15 2.31
N LEU A 88 7.02 0.91 1.97
CA LEU A 88 7.64 -0.11 2.80
C LEU A 88 8.68 0.44 3.79
N ALA A 89 8.32 0.40 5.08
CA ALA A 89 9.23 0.73 6.17
C ALA A 89 9.92 -0.54 6.71
N LEU A 90 11.23 -0.43 6.95
CA LEU A 90 11.93 -1.39 7.81
C LEU A 90 11.65 -1.04 9.27
N MET A 91 10.91 -1.91 9.96
CA MET A 91 10.55 -1.73 11.36
C MET A 91 11.34 -2.68 12.25
N ALA A 92 11.75 -2.21 13.42
CA ALA A 92 12.43 -3.01 14.42
C ALA A 92 11.51 -3.29 15.61
N SER A 93 11.59 -4.50 16.17
CA SER A 93 10.87 -4.85 17.40
C SER A 93 11.31 -3.93 18.55
N PRO A 94 10.37 -3.53 19.44
CA PRO A 94 10.70 -2.77 20.65
C PRO A 94 11.70 -3.49 21.57
N ARG A 95 11.83 -4.82 21.43
CA ARG A 95 12.75 -5.65 22.22
C ARG A 95 14.22 -5.53 21.79
N VAL A 96 14.50 -5.05 20.59
CA VAL A 96 15.87 -4.82 20.11
C VAL A 96 16.43 -3.58 20.82
N SER A 97 17.69 -3.59 21.25
CA SER A 97 18.24 -2.40 21.94
C SER A 97 18.40 -1.23 20.97
N LYS A 98 18.40 0.01 21.49
CA LYS A 98 18.64 1.20 20.65
C LYS A 98 19.97 1.09 19.90
N LYS A 99 21.02 0.62 20.58
CA LYS A 99 22.36 0.45 20.00
C LYS A 99 22.33 -0.46 18.77
N GLU A 100 21.65 -1.61 18.85
CA GLU A 100 21.55 -2.55 17.74
C GLU A 100 20.69 -1.99 16.60
N ARG A 101 19.57 -1.35 16.92
CA ARG A 101 18.74 -0.69 15.90
C ARG A 101 19.52 0.39 15.14
N ASP A 102 20.25 1.25 15.85
CA ASP A 102 21.04 2.31 15.24
C ASP A 102 22.16 1.72 14.36
N ALA A 103 22.84 0.66 14.81
CA ALA A 103 23.91 0.02 14.04
C ALA A 103 23.38 -0.59 12.73
N VAL A 104 22.25 -1.31 12.78
CA VAL A 104 21.62 -1.90 11.60
C VAL A 104 21.08 -0.82 10.65
N ALA A 105 20.41 0.21 11.18
CA ALA A 105 19.91 1.32 10.37
C ALA A 105 21.05 2.04 9.65
N ASN A 106 22.15 2.34 10.35
CA ASN A 106 23.34 2.94 9.75
C ASN A 106 23.97 2.07 8.67
N ALA A 107 23.95 0.74 8.80
CA ALA A 107 24.41 -0.16 7.75
C ALA A 107 23.56 -0.02 6.49
N PHE A 108 22.23 -0.03 6.62
CA PHE A 108 21.31 0.19 5.49
C PHE A 108 21.49 1.55 4.84
N PHE A 109 21.58 2.63 5.62
CA PHE A 109 21.76 3.99 5.12
C PHE A 109 23.09 4.22 4.41
N ASN A 110 24.10 3.38 4.63
CA ASN A 110 25.41 3.51 4.00
C ASN A 110 25.63 2.51 2.88
N MET A 111 24.64 1.67 2.54
CA MET A 111 24.78 0.70 1.46
C MET A 111 25.16 1.36 0.13
N GLN A 112 24.61 2.53 -0.20
CA GLN A 112 24.98 3.24 -1.45
C GLN A 112 26.41 3.81 -1.46
N ASN A 113 27.08 3.85 -0.30
CA ASN A 113 28.47 4.31 -0.18
C ASN A 113 29.45 3.12 -0.05
N ASP A 114 28.93 1.91 0.11
CA ASP A 114 29.69 0.67 0.19
C ASP A 114 29.64 -0.06 -1.17
N PRO A 115 30.78 -0.59 -1.70
CA PRO A 115 30.78 -1.26 -3.00
C PRO A 115 29.84 -2.47 -3.08
N ASP A 116 29.78 -3.29 -2.03
CA ASP A 116 28.91 -4.46 -1.99
C ASP A 116 27.45 -4.06 -1.78
N GLY A 117 27.19 -3.11 -0.87
CA GLY A 117 25.87 -2.54 -0.65
C GLY A 117 25.27 -1.94 -1.93
N SER A 118 26.06 -1.19 -2.68
CA SER A 118 25.64 -0.55 -3.94
C SER A 118 25.33 -1.58 -5.02
N ARG A 119 26.09 -2.67 -5.07
CA ARG A 119 25.81 -3.80 -5.97
C ARG A 119 24.47 -4.46 -5.61
N VAL A 120 24.22 -4.73 -4.32
CA VAL A 120 22.96 -5.31 -3.85
C VAL A 120 21.76 -4.41 -4.17
N LEU A 121 21.87 -3.10 -3.93
CA LEU A 121 20.79 -2.14 -4.25
C LEU A 121 20.49 -2.09 -5.75
N ARG A 122 21.52 -2.15 -6.60
CA ARG A 122 21.35 -2.21 -8.06
C ARG A 122 20.68 -3.51 -8.50
N GLU A 123 21.17 -4.66 -8.03
CA GLU A 123 20.59 -5.96 -8.34
C GLU A 123 19.13 -6.04 -7.88
N ALA A 124 18.80 -5.50 -6.70
CA ALA A 124 17.42 -5.42 -6.22
C ALA A 124 16.55 -4.52 -7.12
N THR A 125 17.06 -3.34 -7.50
CA THR A 125 16.36 -2.40 -8.41
C THR A 125 16.03 -3.08 -9.75
N GLU A 126 17.00 -3.80 -10.32
CA GLU A 126 16.82 -4.54 -11.58
C GLU A 126 15.83 -5.69 -11.42
N LEU A 127 15.95 -6.48 -10.35
CA LEU A 127 15.12 -7.65 -10.07
C LEU A 127 13.64 -7.30 -9.95
N VAL A 128 13.31 -6.18 -9.32
CA VAL A 128 11.91 -5.75 -9.14
C VAL A 128 11.44 -4.75 -10.21
N HIS A 129 12.27 -4.48 -11.21
CA HIS A 129 12.00 -3.49 -12.26
C HIS A 129 11.57 -2.13 -11.69
N ALA A 130 12.24 -1.67 -10.63
CA ALA A 130 11.90 -0.40 -10.01
C ALA A 130 12.19 0.77 -10.97
N PRO A 131 11.30 1.77 -11.05
CA PRO A 131 11.45 2.90 -11.98
C PRO A 131 12.58 3.86 -11.57
N ALA A 132 13.06 3.75 -10.33
CA ALA A 132 14.18 4.51 -9.78
C ALA A 132 15.05 3.60 -8.89
N PRO A 133 16.33 3.94 -8.68
CA PRO A 133 17.21 3.19 -7.79
C PRO A 133 16.64 3.05 -6.39
N ILE A 134 16.62 1.81 -5.87
CA ILE A 134 16.25 1.53 -4.50
C ILE A 134 17.36 2.00 -3.56
N THR A 135 16.97 2.72 -2.52
CA THR A 135 17.87 3.25 -1.48
C THR A 135 17.15 3.24 -0.13
N PHE A 136 17.92 3.21 0.96
CA PHE A 136 17.40 3.36 2.31
C PHE A 136 17.64 4.78 2.80
N ILE A 137 16.57 5.43 3.25
CA ILE A 137 16.61 6.76 3.84
C ILE A 137 16.13 6.71 5.30
N PRO A 138 16.63 7.59 6.19
CA PRO A 138 16.11 7.69 7.53
C PRO A 138 14.63 8.10 7.53
N ALA A 139 13.80 7.33 8.22
CA ALA A 139 12.43 7.72 8.52
C ALA A 139 12.37 8.55 9.80
N THR A 140 11.46 9.50 9.84
CA THR A 140 11.17 10.38 10.97
C THR A 140 9.72 10.18 11.43
N GLU A 141 9.38 10.72 12.60
CA GLU A 141 7.99 10.71 13.05
C GLU A 141 7.06 11.41 12.05
N ALA A 142 7.52 12.45 11.34
CA ALA A 142 6.71 13.17 10.36
C ALA A 142 6.25 12.28 9.21
N ASP A 143 7.05 11.27 8.83
CA ASP A 143 6.76 10.31 7.75
C ASP A 143 5.56 9.41 8.04
N TYR A 144 5.11 9.34 9.29
CA TYR A 144 3.97 8.53 9.72
C TYR A 144 2.70 9.36 9.97
N THR A 145 2.67 10.63 9.56
CA THR A 145 1.51 11.51 9.80
C THR A 145 0.24 10.98 9.17
N SER A 146 0.28 10.61 7.88
CA SER A 146 -0.89 10.03 7.18
C SER A 146 -1.41 8.75 7.85
N TYR A 147 -0.51 7.92 8.40
CA TYR A 147 -0.88 6.72 9.15
C TYR A 147 -1.62 7.08 10.44
N ARG A 148 -1.08 8.01 11.23
CA ARG A 148 -1.71 8.46 12.47
C ARG A 148 -3.07 9.10 12.20
N ASP A 149 -3.17 9.95 11.18
CA ASP A 149 -4.42 10.60 10.79
C ASP A 149 -5.47 9.58 10.36
N PHE A 150 -5.07 8.56 9.58
CA PHE A 150 -5.92 7.44 9.23
C PHE A 150 -6.50 6.77 10.47
N TYR A 151 -5.66 6.29 11.39
CA TYR A 151 -6.10 5.57 12.59
C TYR A 151 -6.93 6.46 13.54
N ASN A 152 -6.59 7.75 13.67
CA ASN A 152 -7.35 8.70 14.47
C ASN A 152 -8.75 8.96 13.90
N SER A 153 -8.88 8.93 12.56
CA SER A 153 -10.13 9.19 11.85
C SER A 153 -11.04 7.96 11.72
N LEU A 154 -10.62 6.78 12.17
CA LEU A 154 -11.42 5.55 12.03
C LEU A 154 -12.72 5.65 12.85
N PRO A 155 -13.87 5.25 12.28
CA PRO A 155 -15.08 4.95 13.04
C PRO A 155 -14.83 3.93 14.16
N ALA A 156 -15.57 4.01 15.27
CA ALA A 156 -15.36 3.14 16.44
C ALA A 156 -15.42 1.65 16.09
N ASN A 157 -16.38 1.24 15.26
CA ASN A 157 -16.55 -0.14 14.81
C ASN A 157 -15.38 -0.68 13.95
N LEU A 158 -14.54 0.19 13.38
CA LEU A 158 -13.35 -0.20 12.62
C LEU A 158 -12.08 -0.22 13.47
N LYS A 159 -12.04 0.49 14.61
CA LYS A 159 -10.85 0.50 15.49
C LYS A 159 -10.56 -0.86 16.14
N GLU A 160 -11.57 -1.71 16.26
CA GLU A 160 -11.44 -3.05 16.85
C GLU A 160 -10.97 -4.11 15.83
N THR A 161 -11.04 -3.80 14.53
CA THR A 161 -10.87 -4.77 13.44
C THR A 161 -9.75 -4.42 12.45
N LEU A 162 -9.20 -3.20 12.48
CA LEU A 162 -8.15 -2.70 11.58
C LEU A 162 -6.87 -2.29 12.30
#